data_AF-A0A957FIC2-F1
#
_entry.id   AF-A0A957FIC2-F1
#
_cell.length_a   1.000
_cell.length_b   1.000
_cell.length_c   1.000
_cell.angle_alpha   90.00
_cell.angle_beta   90.00
_cell.angle_gamma   90.00
#
_symmetry.space_group_name_H-M   'P 1'
#
loop_
_entity.id
_entity.type
_entity.pdbx_description
1 polymer ?
#
loop_
_entity_poly.entity_id
_entity_poly.type
_entity_poly.pdbx_seq_one_letter_code
_entity_poly.pdbx_strand_id
1 'polypeptide(L)'
;MTQPKRASATFPAGKFDMGEIITADNVTMLMHILAHTEEDEYSCAETFALLDEYVETAVKNEADAALVMPLVKHHLDVCPDCHKEFEALLRILETDYSS
;
A
#
# COMPACT_ATOMS: atom_id res chain seq x y z
N MET A 1 -4.94 -11.94 18.93
CA MET A 1 -4.58 -13.05 18.03
C MET A 1 -3.62 -12.47 17.00
N THR A 2 -2.33 -12.74 17.11
CA THR A 2 -1.27 -12.15 16.29
C THR A 2 -0.88 -13.12 15.17
N GLN A 3 -1.17 -12.75 13.93
CA GLN A 3 -0.83 -13.54 12.74
C GLN A 3 0.59 -13.20 12.27
N PRO A 4 1.38 -14.17 11.75
CA PRO A 4 2.77 -13.94 11.38
C PRO A 4 2.91 -13.21 10.02
N LYS A 5 3.78 -12.19 9.99
CA LYS A 5 4.18 -11.46 8.76
C LYS A 5 4.88 -12.42 7.79
N ARG A 6 4.33 -12.59 6.57
CA ARG A 6 4.96 -13.39 5.51
C ARG A 6 5.75 -12.50 4.55
N ALA A 7 6.95 -12.98 4.23
CA ALA A 7 7.96 -12.33 3.41
C ALA A 7 7.51 -12.13 1.95
N SER A 8 8.03 -11.07 1.33
CA SER A 8 7.81 -10.70 -0.06
C SER A 8 8.40 -11.74 -1.03
N ALA A 9 7.58 -12.19 -1.98
CA ALA A 9 8.02 -12.99 -3.12
C ALA A 9 7.81 -12.19 -4.40
N THR A 10 8.89 -11.96 -5.14
CA THR A 10 8.89 -11.38 -6.49
C THR A 10 8.13 -12.26 -7.47
N PHE A 11 7.12 -11.69 -8.14
CA PHE A 11 6.31 -12.36 -9.15
C PHE A 11 7.00 -12.39 -10.53
N PRO A 12 7.13 -13.56 -11.19
CA PRO A 12 7.58 -13.62 -12.57
C PRO A 12 6.43 -13.31 -13.55
N ALA A 13 6.70 -12.45 -14.54
CA ALA A 13 5.77 -12.15 -15.62
C ALA A 13 5.56 -13.37 -16.54
N GLY A 14 4.38 -13.99 -16.47
CA GLY A 14 3.98 -15.13 -17.31
C GLY A 14 2.74 -14.80 -18.15
N LYS A 15 2.79 -15.12 -19.45
CA LYS A 15 1.70 -14.94 -20.42
C LYS A 15 0.61 -15.99 -20.16
N PHE A 16 -0.59 -15.57 -19.77
CA PHE A 16 -1.73 -16.47 -19.59
C PHE A 16 -2.43 -16.71 -20.93
N ASP A 17 -2.23 -17.88 -21.52
CA ASP A 17 -3.02 -18.35 -22.66
C ASP A 17 -4.28 -19.05 -22.11
N MET A 18 -5.45 -18.49 -22.41
CA MET A 18 -6.74 -18.88 -21.82
C MET A 18 -7.32 -20.17 -22.43
N GLY A 19 -6.53 -20.89 -23.26
CA GLY A 19 -6.97 -22.02 -24.07
C GLY A 19 -6.47 -23.41 -23.67
N GLU A 20 -5.80 -23.60 -22.54
CA GLU A 20 -5.27 -24.90 -22.13
C GLU A 20 -5.93 -25.43 -20.83
N ILE A 21 -6.19 -26.73 -20.81
CA ILE A 21 -6.98 -27.49 -19.83
C ILE A 21 -6.70 -27.01 -18.39
N ILE A 22 -7.75 -26.71 -17.62
CA ILE A 22 -7.66 -26.39 -16.19
C ILE A 22 -7.10 -27.63 -15.46
N THR A 23 -5.79 -27.66 -15.24
CA THR A 23 -5.09 -28.67 -14.43
C THR A 23 -5.09 -28.27 -12.96
N ALA A 24 -4.90 -29.24 -12.06
CA ALA A 24 -4.85 -28.99 -10.61
C ALA A 24 -3.75 -27.97 -10.22
N ASP A 25 -2.63 -27.99 -10.94
CA ASP A 25 -1.52 -27.06 -10.74
C ASP A 25 -1.90 -25.63 -11.17
N ASN A 26 -2.61 -25.48 -12.30
CA ASN A 26 -3.10 -24.18 -12.78
C ASN A 26 -4.19 -23.60 -11.88
N VAL A 27 -5.06 -24.43 -11.28
CA VAL A 27 -6.04 -23.99 -10.27
C VAL A 27 -5.34 -23.51 -9.02
N THR A 28 -4.29 -24.20 -8.57
CA THR A 28 -3.51 -23.80 -7.39
C THR A 28 -2.82 -22.46 -7.64
N MET A 29 -2.26 -22.26 -8.84
CA MET A 29 -1.67 -21.00 -9.25
C MET A 29 -2.71 -19.87 -9.33
N LEU A 30 -3.88 -20.13 -9.90
CA LEU A 30 -4.98 -19.16 -9.97
C LEU A 30 -5.50 -18.79 -8.58
N MET A 31 -5.69 -19.78 -7.69
CA MET A 31 -6.07 -19.55 -6.29
C MET A 31 -5.02 -18.74 -5.54
N HIS A 32 -3.73 -18.98 -5.81
CA HIS A 32 -2.66 -18.16 -5.24
C HIS A 32 -2.77 -16.71 -5.75
N ILE A 33 -3.00 -16.48 -7.04
CA ILE A 33 -3.16 -15.13 -7.61
C ILE A 33 -4.39 -14.42 -7.04
N LEU A 34 -5.52 -15.10 -6.91
CA LEU A 34 -6.74 -14.55 -6.30
C LEU A 34 -6.58 -14.30 -4.80
N ALA A 35 -5.80 -15.12 -4.09
CA ALA A 35 -5.50 -14.88 -2.67
C ALA A 35 -4.56 -13.67 -2.44
N HIS A 36 -4.00 -13.10 -3.51
CA HIS A 36 -3.16 -11.88 -3.49
C HIS A 36 -3.85 -10.67 -4.11
N THR A 37 -5.17 -10.69 -4.35
CA THR A 37 -5.92 -9.45 -4.50
C THR A 37 -6.00 -8.82 -3.12
N GLU A 38 -5.24 -7.76 -2.87
CA GLU A 38 -5.31 -7.00 -1.61
C GLU A 38 -6.75 -6.53 -1.42
N GLU A 39 -7.47 -7.12 -0.45
CA GLU A 39 -8.88 -6.78 -0.18
C GLU A 39 -9.03 -5.39 0.49
N ASP A 40 -7.95 -4.85 1.06
CA ASP A 40 -7.97 -3.66 1.89
C ASP A 40 -7.20 -2.49 1.23
N GLU A 41 -7.81 -1.82 0.26
CA GLU A 41 -7.36 -0.51 -0.22
C GLU A 41 -8.17 0.60 0.48
N TYR A 42 -7.50 1.64 0.99
CA TYR A 42 -8.23 2.82 1.46
C TYR A 42 -8.76 3.61 0.27
N SER A 43 -10.00 4.10 0.41
CA SER A 43 -10.53 5.16 -0.45
C SER A 43 -9.85 6.50 -0.13
N CYS A 44 -9.93 7.46 -1.05
CA CYS A 44 -9.38 8.80 -0.82
C CYS A 44 -9.88 9.43 0.50
N ALA A 45 -11.15 9.19 0.86
CA ALA A 45 -11.75 9.72 2.09
C ALA A 45 -11.16 9.09 3.36
N GLU A 46 -10.92 7.78 3.34
CA GLU A 46 -10.29 7.07 4.46
C GLU A 46 -8.82 7.43 4.59
N THR A 47 -8.11 7.56 3.47
CA THR A 47 -6.74 8.07 3.44
C THR A 47 -6.67 9.48 4.01
N PHE A 48 -7.56 10.37 3.59
CA PHE A 48 -7.59 11.76 4.07
C PHE A 48 -7.83 11.84 5.58
N ALA A 49 -8.73 11.01 6.11
CA ALA A 49 -9.01 10.96 7.56
C ALA A 49 -7.81 10.52 8.41
N LEU A 50 -6.88 9.78 7.82
CA LEU A 50 -5.68 9.27 8.48
C LEU A 50 -4.42 10.05 8.07
N LEU A 51 -4.55 11.02 7.16
CA LEU A 51 -3.42 11.70 6.54
C LEU A 51 -2.63 12.56 7.54
N ASP A 52 -3.32 13.21 8.48
CA ASP A 52 -2.69 14.04 9.50
C ASP A 52 -1.73 13.21 10.39
N GLU A 53 -2.20 12.06 10.90
CA GLU A 53 -1.38 11.14 11.72
C GLU A 53 -0.22 10.55 10.91
N TYR A 54 -0.47 10.27 9.64
CA TYR A 54 0.57 9.79 8.73
C TYR A 54 1.68 10.82 8.55
N VAL A 55 1.33 12.09 8.28
CA VAL A 55 2.30 13.17 8.07
C VAL A 55 3.09 13.44 9.35
N GLU A 56 2.46 13.50 10.52
CA GLU A 56 3.15 13.69 11.80
C GLU A 56 4.22 12.63 12.07
N THR A 57 3.94 11.39 11.68
CA THR A 57 4.90 10.28 11.78
C THR A 57 5.98 10.41 10.71
N ALA A 58 5.60 10.80 9.49
CA ALA A 58 6.52 10.94 8.34
C ALA A 58 7.54 12.07 8.54
N VAL A 59 7.17 13.19 9.17
CA VAL A 59 8.08 14.29 9.53
C VAL A 59 9.25 13.80 10.39
N LYS A 60 9.02 12.82 11.26
CA LYS A 60 10.06 12.23 12.10
C LYS A 60 10.89 11.22 11.30
N ASN A 61 10.20 10.31 10.62
CA ASN A 61 10.80 9.29 9.77
C ASN A 61 9.75 8.69 8.82
N GLU A 62 9.89 8.97 7.52
CA GLU A 62 9.00 8.47 6.48
C GLU A 62 8.93 6.93 6.42
N ALA A 63 10.05 6.24 6.66
CA ALA A 63 10.07 4.78 6.64
C ALA A 63 9.26 4.18 7.80
N ASP A 64 9.21 4.85 8.94
CA ASP A 64 8.39 4.42 10.08
C ASP A 64 6.90 4.66 9.80
N ALA A 65 6.55 5.79 9.19
CA ALA A 65 5.18 6.06 8.77
C ALA A 65 4.67 5.00 7.77
N ALA A 66 5.48 4.66 6.77
CA ALA A 66 5.15 3.61 5.80
C ALA A 66 5.05 2.21 6.45
N LEU A 67 5.80 1.94 7.51
CA LEU A 67 5.75 0.66 8.23
C LEU A 67 4.50 0.54 9.12
N VAL A 68 4.11 1.64 9.78
CA VAL A 68 2.97 1.69 10.72
C VAL A 68 1.64 1.80 9.98
N MET A 69 1.61 2.51 8.85
CA MET A 69 0.41 2.79 8.07
C MET A 69 0.60 2.43 6.59
N PRO A 70 0.82 1.15 6.26
CA PRO A 70 1.16 0.71 4.91
C PRO A 70 0.05 0.98 3.88
N LEU A 71 -1.22 0.91 4.28
CA LEU A 71 -2.36 1.16 3.39
C LEU A 71 -2.50 2.63 2.99
N VAL A 72 -2.15 3.55 3.89
CA VAL A 72 -2.07 4.99 3.57
C VAL A 72 -0.94 5.22 2.57
N LYS A 73 0.24 4.64 2.81
CA LYS A 73 1.38 4.72 1.87
C LYS A 73 1.02 4.17 0.50
N HIS A 74 0.36 3.01 0.44
CA HIS A 74 -0.11 2.42 -0.80
C HIS A 74 -1.05 3.37 -1.56
N HIS A 75 -2.04 3.96 -0.87
CA HIS A 75 -2.95 4.92 -1.51
C HIS A 75 -2.21 6.15 -2.05
N LEU A 76 -1.24 6.68 -1.31
CA LEU A 76 -0.41 7.81 -1.76
C LEU A 76 0.44 7.46 -2.99
N ASP A 77 0.84 6.20 -3.15
CA ASP A 77 1.60 5.73 -4.33
C ASP A 77 0.74 5.61 -5.59
N VAL A 78 -0.56 5.37 -5.44
CA VAL A 78 -1.49 5.19 -6.57
C VAL A 78 -2.33 6.45 -6.87
N CYS A 79 -2.57 7.30 -5.88
CA CYS A 79 -3.43 8.48 -5.98
C CYS A 79 -2.61 9.79 -5.97
N PRO A 80 -2.44 10.46 -7.13
CA PRO A 80 -1.62 11.66 -7.22
C PRO A 80 -2.22 12.87 -6.49
N ASP A 81 -3.54 12.89 -6.24
CA ASP A 81 -4.17 14.00 -5.54
C ASP A 81 -3.95 13.91 -4.03
N CYS A 82 -4.12 12.73 -3.43
CA CYS A 82 -3.76 12.50 -2.03
C CYS A 82 -2.25 12.69 -1.79
N HIS A 83 -1.39 12.34 -2.77
CA HIS A 83 0.05 12.62 -2.68
C HIS A 83 0.37 14.12 -2.60
N LYS A 84 -0.31 14.96 -3.39
CA LYS A 84 -0.11 16.42 -3.32
C LYS A 84 -0.54 17.00 -1.97
N GLU A 85 -1.63 16.49 -1.42
CA GLU A 85 -2.13 16.89 -0.09
C GLU A 85 -1.12 16.52 0.99
N PHE A 86 -0.57 15.29 0.94
CA PHE A 86 0.52 14.84 1.79
C PHE A 86 1.73 15.79 1.72
N GLU A 87 2.24 16.09 0.52
CA GLU A 87 3.39 17.00 0.34
C GLU A 87 3.10 18.43 0.84
N ALA A 88 1.85 18.89 0.73
CA ALA A 88 1.46 20.21 1.23
C ALA A 88 1.51 20.23 2.76
N LEU A 89 0.92 19.22 3.41
CA LEU A 89 0.93 19.09 4.87
C LEU A 89 2.36 18.91 5.41
N LEU A 90 3.17 18.08 4.75
CA LEU A 90 4.56 17.84 5.14
C LEU A 90 5.38 19.14 5.16
N ARG A 91 5.28 19.96 4.10
CA ARG A 91 5.98 21.24 4.01
C ARG A 91 5.58 22.24 5.10
N ILE A 92 4.30 22.26 5.48
CA ILE A 92 3.81 23.12 6.56
C ILE A 92 4.47 22.69 7.87
N LEU A 93 4.42 21.40 8.19
CA LEU A 93 4.97 20.88 9.44
C LEU A 93 6.49 21.00 9.50
N GLU A 94 7.21 20.75 8.40
CA GLU A 94 8.66 20.98 8.34
C GLU A 94 9.02 22.45 8.64
N THR A 95 8.19 23.40 8.22
CA THR A 95 8.39 24.82 8.51
C THR A 95 8.11 25.13 9.98
N ASP A 96 7.05 24.57 10.56
CA ASP A 96 6.67 24.78 11.95
C ASP A 96 7.65 24.16 12.95
N TYR A 97 8.27 23.02 12.62
CA TYR A 97 9.29 22.35 13.45
C TYR A 97 10.71 22.91 13.27
N SER A 98 10.95 23.80 12.30
CA SER A 98 12.28 24.40 12.03
C SER A 98 12.48 25.78 12.67
N SER A 99 11.50 26.26 13.46
CA SER A 99 11.52 27.58 14.10
C SER A 99 11.86 27.56 15.59
#